data_AF-A0A367RWV0-F1
#
_entry.id   AF-A0A367RWV0-F1
#
_cell.length_a   1.000
_cell.length_b   1.000
_cell.length_c   1.000
_cell.angle_alpha   90.00
_cell.angle_beta   90.00
_cell.angle_gamma   90.00
#
_symmetry.space_group_name_H-M   'P 1'
#
loop_
_entity.id
_entity.type
_entity.pdbx_description
1 polymer ?
#
loop_
_entity_poly.entity_id
_entity_poly.type
_entity_poly.pdbx_seq_one_letter_code
_entity_poly.pdbx_strand_id
1 'polypeptide(L)'
;MSDCQNKIETRYINVTNSKYLTSFQRKLLLASLEKSLPESYRQRIEIMLLADEGKTQRSICRILGCCPATARHWMHIARTGMAHQWQDCPIGRPKAVNDEYLERLKELIKSSPRDHGYSFRRWTTNWLGKHLAKEFGIEVSDRHIKRLLKQMGLSTLPKPSNSEANSNEQTKSPKILISDLKSAAIPDDTEFLPINFPKLGKDSDIYGARYICSVDFSGTVQQYSGLFSFDRGISTLSSTS
;
A
#
# COMPACT_ATOMS: atom_id res chain seq x y z
N MET A 1 4.77 -36.58 -0.69
CA MET A 1 4.12 -35.52 0.10
C MET A 1 3.95 -35.88 1.57
N SER A 2 4.24 -37.11 2.00
CA SER A 2 3.98 -37.61 3.37
C SER A 2 5.15 -37.48 4.35
N ASP A 3 6.35 -37.12 3.89
CA ASP A 3 7.57 -37.12 4.72
C ASP A 3 7.69 -35.88 5.63
N CYS A 4 6.99 -34.79 5.32
CA CYS A 4 6.99 -33.56 6.13
C CYS A 4 6.03 -33.64 7.33
N GLN A 5 4.90 -34.35 7.22
CA GLN A 5 3.94 -34.53 8.32
C GLN A 5 4.59 -35.30 9.50
N ASN A 6 5.17 -36.47 9.21
CA ASN A 6 5.67 -37.38 10.24
C ASN A 6 6.85 -36.79 11.05
N LYS A 7 7.63 -35.86 10.48
CA LYS A 7 8.81 -35.27 11.12
C LYS A 7 8.48 -34.14 12.12
N ILE A 8 7.35 -33.44 11.91
CA ILE A 8 6.87 -32.41 12.84
C ILE A 8 6.14 -33.09 14.01
N GLU A 9 5.28 -34.05 13.72
CA GLU A 9 4.58 -34.86 14.74
C GLU A 9 5.57 -35.50 15.72
N THR A 10 6.59 -36.21 15.22
CA THR A 10 7.56 -36.88 16.09
C THR A 10 8.39 -35.95 17.00
N ARG A 11 8.50 -34.65 16.69
CA ARG A 11 9.21 -33.68 17.55
C ARG A 11 8.39 -33.14 18.72
N TYR A 12 7.06 -33.08 18.62
CA TYR A 12 6.22 -32.36 19.59
C TYR A 12 5.28 -33.25 20.42
N ILE A 13 5.21 -34.56 20.13
CA ILE A 13 4.25 -35.50 20.75
C ILE A 13 4.62 -35.91 22.20
N ASN A 14 5.87 -35.78 22.65
CA ASN A 14 6.33 -36.38 23.92
C ASN A 14 6.60 -35.39 25.07
N VAL A 15 5.89 -34.26 25.17
CA VAL A 15 6.12 -33.31 26.27
C VAL A 15 4.83 -33.02 27.04
N THR A 16 4.66 -33.73 28.16
CA THR A 16 3.62 -33.51 29.18
C THR A 16 3.89 -32.29 30.08
N ASN A 17 4.99 -31.57 29.83
CA ASN A 17 5.44 -30.45 30.65
C ASN A 17 5.21 -29.12 29.92
N SER A 18 3.94 -28.74 29.74
CA SER A 18 3.56 -27.42 29.20
C SER A 18 3.77 -26.36 30.26
N LYS A 19 4.79 -25.51 30.10
CA LYS A 19 5.14 -24.49 31.09
C LYS A 19 4.29 -23.22 30.97
N TYR A 20 3.83 -22.89 29.76
CA TYR A 20 3.21 -21.60 29.48
C TYR A 20 1.92 -21.71 28.66
N LEU A 21 1.82 -22.69 27.77
CA LEU A 21 0.68 -22.85 26.86
C LEU A 21 -0.38 -23.76 27.47
N THR A 22 -1.65 -23.43 27.23
CA THR A 22 -2.75 -24.35 27.51
C THR A 22 -2.81 -25.47 26.48
N SER A 23 -3.45 -26.60 26.82
CA SER A 23 -3.65 -27.72 25.88
C SER A 23 -4.36 -27.28 24.59
N PHE A 24 -5.35 -26.39 24.71
CA PHE A 24 -6.04 -25.77 23.58
C PHE A 24 -5.08 -24.95 22.71
N GLN A 25 -4.29 -24.07 23.31
CA GLN A 25 -3.34 -23.22 22.57
C GLN A 25 -2.29 -24.05 21.86
N ARG A 26 -1.73 -25.06 22.53
CA ARG A 26 -0.76 -25.97 21.93
C ARG A 26 -1.35 -26.71 20.74
N LYS A 27 -2.57 -27.26 20.88
CA LYS A 27 -3.27 -27.93 19.78
C LYS A 27 -3.54 -26.98 18.61
N LEU A 28 -3.97 -25.75 18.88
CA LEU A 28 -4.21 -24.71 17.87
C LEU A 28 -2.94 -24.37 17.10
N LEU A 29 -1.82 -24.19 17.79
CA LEU A 29 -0.52 -23.90 17.20
C LEU A 29 -0.02 -25.05 16.31
N LEU A 30 -0.14 -26.30 16.78
CA LEU A 30 0.23 -27.49 16.00
C LEU A 30 -0.64 -27.64 14.74
N ALA A 31 -1.96 -27.52 14.87
CA ALA A 31 -2.88 -27.54 13.73
C ALA A 31 -2.60 -26.41 12.72
N SER A 32 -2.03 -25.29 13.18
CA SER A 32 -1.63 -24.20 12.31
C SER A 32 -0.33 -24.49 11.56
N LEU A 33 0.61 -25.24 12.15
CA LEU A 33 1.85 -25.67 11.48
C LEU A 33 1.64 -26.67 10.34
N GLU A 34 0.57 -27.48 10.41
CA GLU A 34 0.19 -28.40 9.33
C GLU A 34 -0.28 -27.65 8.08
N LYS A 35 -0.79 -26.42 8.23
CA LYS A 35 -1.17 -25.57 7.11
C LYS A 35 0.08 -25.02 6.45
N SER A 36 0.04 -24.87 5.13
CA SER A 36 1.10 -24.19 4.37
C SER A 36 1.13 -22.70 4.74
N LEU A 37 1.89 -22.36 5.79
CA LEU A 37 2.08 -20.99 6.28
C LEU A 37 3.39 -20.41 5.74
N PRO A 38 3.47 -19.08 5.56
CA PRO A 38 4.75 -18.42 5.29
C PRO A 38 5.74 -18.70 6.43
N GLU A 39 7.02 -18.85 6.08
CA GLU A 39 8.10 -19.21 7.01
C GLU A 39 8.14 -18.31 8.26
N SER A 40 7.84 -17.04 8.08
CA SER A 40 7.84 -16.06 9.15
C SER A 40 6.70 -16.24 10.16
N TYR A 41 5.54 -16.77 9.75
CA TYR A 41 4.48 -17.18 10.68
C TYR A 41 4.80 -18.51 11.35
N ARG A 42 5.32 -19.47 10.58
CA ARG A 42 5.80 -20.77 11.08
C ARG A 42 6.83 -20.58 12.20
N GLN A 43 7.80 -19.69 12.00
CA GLN A 43 8.83 -19.36 12.98
C GLN A 43 8.24 -18.83 14.30
N ARG A 44 7.17 -18.02 14.27
CA ARG A 44 6.50 -17.53 15.50
C ARG A 44 5.94 -18.68 16.31
N ILE A 45 5.23 -19.58 15.63
CA ILE A 45 4.60 -20.74 16.25
C ILE A 45 5.68 -21.66 16.86
N GLU A 46 6.77 -21.91 16.13
CA GLU A 46 7.90 -22.70 16.64
C GLU A 46 8.58 -22.05 17.85
N ILE A 47 8.75 -20.72 17.88
CA ILE A 47 9.25 -20.02 19.07
C ILE A 47 8.35 -20.26 20.27
N MET A 48 7.03 -20.17 20.10
CA MET A 48 6.08 -20.38 21.21
C MET A 48 6.11 -21.83 21.72
N LEU A 49 6.15 -22.82 20.82
CA LEU A 49 6.23 -24.23 21.19
C LEU A 49 7.54 -24.56 21.92
N LEU A 50 8.67 -24.05 21.43
CA LEU A 50 9.97 -24.23 22.10
C LEU A 50 10.02 -23.50 23.45
N ALA A 51 9.36 -22.35 23.57
CA ALA A 51 9.24 -21.64 24.85
C ALA A 51 8.44 -22.46 25.86
N ASP A 52 7.35 -23.10 25.43
CA ASP A 52 6.51 -23.99 26.24
C ASP A 52 7.28 -25.23 26.73
N GLU A 53 8.17 -25.78 25.90
CA GLU A 53 9.14 -26.82 26.29
C GLU A 53 10.19 -26.34 27.31
N GLY A 54 10.21 -25.06 27.65
CA GLY A 54 11.17 -24.47 28.59
C GLY A 54 12.53 -24.12 27.98
N LYS A 55 12.66 -24.10 26.64
CA LYS A 55 13.92 -23.69 26.00
C LYS A 55 14.23 -22.22 26.27
N THR A 56 15.51 -21.92 26.46
CA THR A 56 15.97 -20.55 26.68
C THR A 56 15.99 -19.76 25.37
N GLN A 57 15.92 -18.43 25.46
CA GLN A 57 15.98 -17.53 24.29
C GLN A 57 17.18 -17.83 23.38
N ARG A 58 18.36 -18.03 23.97
CA ARG A 58 19.59 -18.34 23.23
C ARG A 58 19.48 -19.68 22.50
N SER A 59 18.91 -20.71 23.14
CA SER A 59 18.66 -22.01 22.51
C SER A 59 17.71 -21.87 21.32
N ILE A 60 16.62 -21.12 21.47
CA ILE A 60 15.62 -20.90 20.41
C ILE A 60 16.26 -20.19 19.21
N CYS A 61 17.06 -19.15 19.44
CA CYS A 61 17.77 -18.45 18.36
C CYS A 61 18.73 -19.38 17.61
N ARG A 62 19.41 -20.29 18.32
CA ARG A 62 20.32 -21.27 17.69
C ARG A 62 19.56 -22.32 16.87
N ILE A 63 18.38 -22.76 17.35
CA ILE A 63 17.57 -23.78 16.67
C ILE A 63 16.92 -23.21 15.41
N LEU A 64 16.37 -21.98 15.49
CA LEU A 64 15.55 -21.38 14.43
C LEU A 64 16.29 -20.35 13.56
N GLY A 65 17.53 -20.00 13.91
CA GLY A 65 18.29 -18.93 13.24
C GLY A 65 17.63 -17.54 13.36
N CYS A 66 16.71 -17.35 14.30
CA CYS A 66 15.98 -16.09 14.46
C CYS A 66 16.76 -15.06 15.26
N CYS A 67 16.43 -13.77 15.09
CA CYS A 67 17.06 -12.72 15.88
C CYS A 67 16.55 -12.76 17.35
N PRO A 68 17.38 -12.37 18.32
CA PRO A 68 17.01 -12.41 19.74
C PRO A 68 15.75 -11.60 20.08
N ALA A 69 15.52 -10.48 19.37
CA ALA A 69 14.35 -9.64 19.58
C ALA A 69 13.05 -10.37 19.22
N THR A 70 13.00 -11.05 18.07
CA THR A 70 11.85 -11.87 17.65
C THR A 70 11.61 -13.01 18.62
N ALA A 71 12.65 -13.75 19.01
CA ALA A 71 12.53 -14.80 20.02
C ALA A 71 11.93 -14.26 21.33
N ARG A 72 12.47 -13.15 21.84
CA ARG A 72 11.99 -12.53 23.09
C ARG A 72 10.53 -12.14 23.02
N HIS A 73 10.12 -11.50 21.92
CA HIS A 73 8.75 -11.04 21.74
C HIS A 73 7.75 -12.20 21.75
N TRP A 74 7.98 -13.24 20.95
CA TRP A 74 7.03 -14.36 20.87
C TRP A 74 7.08 -15.28 22.09
N MET A 75 8.23 -15.39 22.76
CA MET A 75 8.31 -16.01 24.09
C MET A 75 7.48 -15.24 25.12
N HIS A 76 7.45 -13.91 25.07
CA HIS A 76 6.62 -13.11 25.97
C HIS A 76 5.14 -13.35 25.72
N ILE A 77 4.69 -13.32 24.46
CA ILE A 77 3.30 -13.62 24.08
C ILE A 77 2.85 -15.02 24.54
N ALA A 78 3.74 -16.02 24.45
CA ALA A 78 3.45 -17.35 24.98
C ALA A 78 3.25 -17.34 26.51
N ARG A 79 4.11 -16.62 27.24
CA ARG A 79 4.05 -16.52 28.72
C ARG A 79 2.84 -15.75 29.23
N THR A 80 2.35 -14.77 28.48
CA THR A 80 1.17 -13.99 28.84
C THR A 80 -0.14 -14.70 28.49
N GLY A 81 -0.11 -15.92 27.95
CA GLY A 81 -1.30 -16.66 27.54
C GLY A 81 -2.00 -16.11 26.30
N MET A 82 -1.35 -15.19 25.56
CA MET A 82 -1.89 -14.60 24.32
C MET A 82 -1.47 -15.39 23.07
N ALA A 83 -1.02 -16.65 23.24
CA ALA A 83 -0.53 -17.47 22.14
C ALA A 83 -1.56 -17.72 21.03
N HIS A 84 -2.85 -17.67 21.34
CA HIS A 84 -3.93 -17.82 20.35
C HIS A 84 -4.04 -16.62 19.38
N GLN A 85 -3.54 -15.44 19.77
CA GLN A 85 -3.57 -14.18 19.00
C GLN A 85 -2.35 -14.04 18.08
N TRP A 86 -1.62 -15.12 17.79
CA TRP A 86 -0.39 -15.07 16.99
C TRP A 86 -0.60 -14.51 15.56
N GLN A 87 -1.85 -14.56 15.06
CA GLN A 87 -2.25 -14.03 13.75
C GLN A 87 -2.53 -12.52 13.77
N ASP A 88 -2.87 -11.94 14.92
CA ASP A 88 -3.34 -10.56 15.05
C ASP A 88 -2.24 -9.53 14.76
N CYS A 89 -0.98 -9.98 14.71
CA CYS A 89 0.17 -9.16 14.32
C CYS A 89 0.61 -9.48 12.89
N PRO A 90 -0.06 -8.98 11.83
CA PRO A 90 0.33 -9.26 10.47
C PRO A 90 1.76 -8.76 10.19
N ILE A 91 2.49 -9.51 9.37
CA ILE A 91 3.85 -9.14 8.99
C ILE A 91 3.79 -8.08 7.90
N GLY A 92 4.40 -6.93 8.17
CA GLY A 92 4.53 -5.84 7.21
C GLY A 92 3.33 -4.87 7.22
N ARG A 93 3.30 -3.99 6.21
CA ARG A 93 2.23 -3.01 6.07
C ARG A 93 0.92 -3.73 5.72
N PRO A 94 -0.20 -3.43 6.42
CA PRO A 94 -1.50 -3.98 6.04
C PRO A 94 -1.80 -3.61 4.58
N LYS A 95 -2.35 -4.56 3.83
CA LYS A 95 -2.72 -4.35 2.44
C LYS A 95 -3.83 -3.30 2.40
N ALA A 96 -3.55 -2.14 1.81
CA ALA A 96 -4.53 -1.05 1.70
C ALA A 96 -5.77 -1.43 0.86
N VAL A 97 -5.67 -2.52 0.09
CA VAL A 97 -6.74 -3.00 -0.78
C VAL A 97 -7.23 -4.34 -0.23
N ASN A 98 -8.42 -4.33 0.39
CA ASN A 98 -9.06 -5.53 0.92
C ASN A 98 -9.44 -6.49 -0.23
N ASP A 99 -9.65 -7.76 0.08
CA ASP A 99 -10.09 -8.73 -0.94
C ASP A 99 -11.54 -8.43 -1.40
N GLU A 100 -12.38 -7.89 -0.52
CA GLU A 100 -13.70 -7.33 -0.85
C GLU A 100 -13.62 -6.22 -1.90
N TYR A 101 -12.62 -5.33 -1.79
CA TYR A 101 -12.39 -4.27 -2.77
C TYR A 101 -12.07 -4.86 -4.15
N LEU A 102 -11.31 -5.97 -4.20
CA LEU A 102 -10.95 -6.63 -5.44
C LEU A 102 -12.17 -7.28 -6.12
N GLU A 103 -13.02 -7.96 -5.34
CA GLU A 103 -14.26 -8.55 -5.86
C GLU A 103 -15.22 -7.47 -6.36
N ARG A 104 -15.39 -6.40 -5.59
CA ARG A 104 -16.24 -5.29 -6.00
C ARG A 104 -15.74 -4.60 -7.28
N LEU A 105 -14.42 -4.41 -7.39
CA LEU A 105 -13.81 -3.91 -8.62
C LEU A 105 -14.12 -4.80 -9.83
N LYS A 106 -14.11 -6.14 -9.67
CA LYS A 106 -14.47 -7.07 -10.76
C LYS A 106 -15.93 -6.94 -11.17
N GLU A 107 -16.84 -6.78 -10.22
CA GLU A 107 -18.27 -6.56 -10.49
C GLU A 107 -18.52 -5.24 -11.24
N LEU A 108 -17.83 -4.17 -10.83
CA LEU A 108 -17.96 -2.87 -11.47
C LEU A 108 -17.54 -2.94 -12.94
N ILE A 109 -16.44 -3.62 -13.26
CA ILE A 109 -15.98 -3.76 -14.65
C ILE A 109 -16.99 -4.52 -15.52
N LYS A 110 -17.72 -5.49 -14.93
CA LYS A 110 -18.75 -6.26 -15.64
C LYS A 110 -20.06 -5.48 -15.85
N SER A 111 -20.36 -4.53 -14.97
CA SER A 111 -21.56 -3.69 -15.05
C SER A 111 -21.32 -2.43 -15.87
N SER A 112 -22.39 -1.85 -16.43
CA SER A 112 -22.29 -0.58 -17.14
C SER A 112 -22.28 0.57 -16.13
N PRO A 113 -21.48 1.64 -16.33
CA PRO A 113 -21.55 2.81 -15.46
C PRO A 113 -22.95 3.45 -15.38
N ARG A 114 -23.79 3.23 -16.39
CA ARG A 114 -25.19 3.68 -16.41
C ARG A 114 -26.04 3.05 -15.31
N ASP A 115 -25.76 1.80 -14.98
CA ASP A 115 -26.47 1.07 -13.92
C ASP A 115 -26.19 1.69 -12.54
N HIS A 116 -25.08 2.42 -12.42
CA HIS A 116 -24.65 3.13 -11.22
C HIS A 116 -24.94 4.63 -11.27
N GLY A 117 -25.78 5.07 -12.22
CA GLY A 117 -26.23 6.47 -12.34
C GLY A 117 -25.25 7.41 -13.06
N TYR A 118 -24.25 6.89 -13.76
CA TYR A 118 -23.33 7.71 -14.56
C TYR A 118 -23.79 7.87 -16.00
N SER A 119 -23.54 9.04 -16.60
CA SER A 119 -23.94 9.35 -17.98
C SER A 119 -23.08 8.68 -19.06
N PHE A 120 -21.85 8.28 -18.69
CA PHE A 120 -20.89 7.67 -19.62
C PHE A 120 -21.11 6.17 -19.81
N ARG A 121 -20.67 5.64 -20.96
CA ARG A 121 -20.88 4.23 -21.35
C ARG A 121 -19.78 3.28 -20.88
N ARG A 122 -18.60 3.81 -20.50
CA ARG A 122 -17.39 3.01 -20.29
C ARG A 122 -16.69 3.42 -19.01
N TRP A 123 -16.32 2.46 -18.18
CA TRP A 123 -15.51 2.72 -17.00
C TRP A 123 -14.14 3.28 -17.37
N THR A 124 -13.69 4.28 -16.62
CA THR A 124 -12.30 4.74 -16.65
C THR A 124 -11.69 4.54 -15.28
N THR A 125 -10.36 4.46 -15.22
CA THR A 125 -9.64 4.17 -13.97
C THR A 125 -9.91 5.22 -12.89
N ASN A 126 -9.97 6.49 -13.29
CA ASN A 126 -10.29 7.61 -12.41
C ASN A 126 -11.70 7.48 -11.83
N TRP A 127 -12.69 7.15 -12.67
CA TRP A 127 -14.07 6.97 -12.20
C TRP A 127 -14.26 5.73 -11.33
N LEU A 128 -13.56 4.62 -11.62
CA LEU A 128 -13.55 3.44 -10.75
C LEU A 128 -12.97 3.79 -9.38
N GLY A 129 -11.88 4.55 -9.33
CA GLY A 129 -11.27 5.00 -8.07
C GLY A 129 -12.20 5.88 -7.27
N LYS A 130 -12.87 6.84 -7.93
CA LYS A 130 -13.86 7.70 -7.27
C LYS A 130 -15.08 6.93 -6.75
N HIS A 131 -15.57 5.98 -7.53
CA HIS A 131 -16.72 5.17 -7.12
C HIS A 131 -16.38 4.27 -5.93
N LEU A 132 -15.23 3.59 -5.98
CA LEU A 132 -14.77 2.74 -4.87
C LEU A 132 -14.36 3.54 -3.63
N ALA A 133 -13.81 4.75 -3.79
CA ALA A 133 -13.56 5.65 -2.67
C ALA A 133 -14.87 6.07 -1.99
N LYS A 134 -15.96 6.24 -2.76
CA LYS A 134 -17.28 6.52 -2.21
C LYS A 134 -17.88 5.33 -1.45
N GLU A 135 -17.67 4.11 -1.93
CA GLU A 135 -18.20 2.89 -1.29
C GLU A 135 -17.39 2.47 -0.04
N PHE A 136 -16.05 2.48 -0.12
CA PHE A 136 -15.16 1.92 0.91
C PHE A 136 -14.37 2.98 1.71
N GLY A 137 -14.39 4.26 1.31
CA GLY A 137 -13.60 5.31 1.95
C GLY A 137 -12.08 5.20 1.69
N ILE A 138 -11.66 4.33 0.77
CA ILE A 138 -10.24 4.10 0.47
C ILE A 138 -9.89 4.81 -0.85
N GLU A 139 -9.03 5.82 -0.78
CA GLU A 139 -8.51 6.50 -1.96
C GLU A 139 -7.39 5.69 -2.61
N VAL A 140 -7.63 5.28 -3.86
CA VAL A 140 -6.67 4.49 -4.65
C VAL A 140 -6.30 5.25 -5.91
N SER A 141 -5.00 5.43 -6.15
CA SER A 141 -4.52 6.11 -7.35
C SER A 141 -4.82 5.33 -8.63
N ASP A 142 -5.03 6.04 -9.74
CA ASP A 142 -5.24 5.45 -11.07
C ASP A 142 -4.18 4.41 -11.46
N ARG A 143 -2.91 4.67 -11.14
CA ARG A 143 -1.81 3.74 -11.39
C ARG A 143 -2.01 2.43 -10.62
N HIS A 144 -2.47 2.52 -9.38
CA HIS A 144 -2.74 1.35 -8.55
C HIS A 144 -3.94 0.57 -9.10
N ILE A 145 -5.03 1.23 -9.50
CA ILE A 145 -6.19 0.56 -10.13
C ILE A 145 -5.77 -0.17 -11.40
N LYS A 146 -5.01 0.48 -12.29
CA LYS A 146 -4.44 -0.16 -13.50
C LYS A 146 -3.62 -1.40 -13.15
N ARG A 147 -2.80 -1.32 -12.10
CA ARG A 147 -2.01 -2.46 -11.61
C ARG A 147 -2.91 -3.60 -11.14
N LEU A 148 -3.96 -3.32 -10.37
CA LEU A 148 -4.93 -4.32 -9.90
C LEU A 148 -5.64 -4.99 -11.08
N LEU A 149 -6.13 -4.20 -12.05
CA LEU A 149 -6.75 -4.71 -13.27
C LEU A 149 -5.82 -5.65 -14.03
N LYS A 150 -4.54 -5.28 -14.16
CA LYS A 150 -3.53 -6.12 -14.81
C LYS A 150 -3.29 -7.42 -14.05
N GLN A 151 -3.21 -7.38 -12.72
CA GLN A 151 -3.05 -8.58 -11.90
C GLN A 151 -4.24 -9.54 -12.03
N MET A 152 -5.44 -9.03 -12.29
CA MET A 152 -6.65 -9.84 -12.51
C MET A 152 -6.83 -10.31 -13.96
N GLY A 153 -5.94 -9.94 -14.89
CA GLY A 153 -6.12 -10.24 -16.32
C GLY A 153 -7.18 -9.37 -17.02
N LEU A 154 -7.69 -8.33 -16.36
CA LEU A 154 -8.73 -7.42 -16.88
C LEU A 154 -8.14 -6.14 -17.48
N SER A 155 -6.87 -6.17 -17.90
CA SER A 155 -6.15 -5.01 -18.43
C SER A 155 -6.72 -4.48 -19.76
N THR A 156 -7.57 -5.27 -20.42
CA THR A 156 -8.21 -4.93 -21.69
C THR A 156 -9.44 -4.07 -21.44
N LEU A 157 -9.24 -2.87 -20.88
CA LEU A 157 -10.20 -1.81 -21.12
C LEU A 157 -9.95 -1.32 -22.55
N PRO A 158 -10.87 -1.52 -23.51
CA PRO A 158 -10.63 -1.11 -24.90
C PRO A 158 -10.22 0.37 -24.92
N LYS A 159 -9.16 0.75 -25.61
CA LYS A 159 -8.94 2.18 -25.85
C LYS A 159 -10.13 2.67 -26.68
N PRO A 160 -10.74 3.84 -26.42
CA PRO A 160 -11.65 4.39 -27.41
C PRO A 160 -10.83 4.59 -28.68
N SER A 161 -11.01 3.70 -29.66
CA SER A 161 -10.80 4.11 -31.03
C SER A 161 -11.76 5.27 -31.23
N ASN A 162 -11.26 6.42 -31.67
CA ASN A 162 -12.10 7.37 -32.37
C ASN A 162 -12.55 6.68 -33.65
N SER A 163 -13.50 5.75 -33.55
CA SER A 163 -14.27 5.29 -34.68
C SER A 163 -15.32 6.37 -34.86
N GLU A 164 -14.94 7.39 -35.63
CA GLU A 164 -15.88 8.24 -36.33
C GLU A 164 -16.95 7.32 -36.92
N ALA A 165 -18.20 7.64 -36.58
CA ALA A 165 -19.36 6.98 -37.14
C ALA A 165 -19.35 7.20 -38.66
N ASN A 166 -18.87 6.22 -39.42
CA ASN A 166 -19.21 6.10 -40.83
C ASN A 166 -20.59 5.47 -40.92
N SER A 167 -21.60 6.25 -40.55
CA SER A 167 -22.92 6.14 -41.18
C SER A 167 -22.71 6.50 -42.64
N ASN A 168 -22.90 5.53 -43.54
CA ASN A 168 -23.02 5.80 -44.97
C ASN A 168 -24.23 6.71 -45.20
N GLU A 169 -24.04 8.02 -45.12
CA GLU A 169 -24.88 8.98 -45.82
C GLU A 169 -24.02 10.06 -46.46
N GLN A 170 -24.00 9.98 -47.78
CA GLN A 170 -23.36 10.86 -48.73
C GLN A 170 -23.97 12.27 -48.64
N THR A 171 -23.57 13.10 -47.68
CA THR A 171 -23.82 14.54 -47.74
C THR A 171 -22.50 15.29 -47.92
N LYS A 172 -22.32 15.77 -49.15
CA LYS A 172 -21.20 16.61 -49.60
C LYS A 172 -21.15 17.88 -48.76
N SER A 173 -20.35 17.90 -47.70
CA SER A 173 -19.85 19.13 -47.10
C SER A 173 -18.43 19.38 -47.63
N PRO A 174 -18.12 20.55 -48.20
CA PRO A 174 -16.77 20.82 -48.67
C PRO A 174 -15.85 20.94 -47.46
N LYS A 175 -14.92 19.99 -47.35
CA LYS A 175 -13.80 20.06 -46.41
C LYS A 175 -12.88 21.17 -46.87
N ILE A 176 -12.93 22.32 -46.21
CA ILE A 176 -11.99 23.41 -46.44
C ILE A 176 -10.64 22.95 -45.89
N LEU A 177 -9.68 22.68 -46.76
CA LEU A 177 -8.30 22.41 -46.38
C LEU A 177 -7.60 23.73 -46.07
N ILE A 178 -6.56 23.71 -45.25
CA ILE A 178 -5.76 24.91 -44.92
C ILE A 178 -5.20 25.56 -46.20
N SER A 179 -4.97 24.76 -47.25
CA SER A 179 -4.59 25.21 -48.59
C SER A 179 -5.66 26.02 -49.34
N ASP A 180 -6.92 25.88 -48.96
CA ASP A 180 -8.06 26.52 -49.62
C ASP A 180 -8.32 27.93 -49.08
N LEU A 181 -7.61 28.32 -48.01
CA LEU A 181 -7.60 29.69 -47.52
C LEU A 181 -6.80 30.56 -48.48
N LYS A 182 -7.51 31.36 -49.28
CA LYS A 182 -6.91 32.37 -50.13
C LYS A 182 -6.16 33.37 -49.24
N SER A 183 -4.83 33.36 -49.32
CA SER A 183 -3.99 34.42 -48.75
C SER A 183 -4.43 35.74 -49.38
N ALA A 184 -5.10 36.58 -48.58
CA ALA A 184 -5.35 37.95 -48.98
C ALA A 184 -3.99 38.66 -49.01
N ALA A 185 -3.58 39.12 -50.18
CA ALA A 185 -2.44 40.02 -50.31
C ALA A 185 -2.76 41.26 -49.46
N ILE A 186 -2.04 41.40 -48.35
CA ILE A 186 -1.99 42.66 -47.60
C ILE A 186 -1.21 43.62 -48.52
N PRO A 187 -1.76 44.78 -48.90
CA PRO A 187 -0.97 45.79 -49.58
C PRO A 187 0.19 46.19 -48.67
N ASP A 188 1.36 46.28 -49.28
CA ASP A 188 2.65 46.60 -48.67
C ASP A 188 2.68 48.07 -48.23
N ASP A 189 1.87 48.42 -47.23
CA ASP A 189 1.94 49.72 -46.58
C ASP A 189 2.72 49.52 -45.27
N THR A 190 4.00 49.86 -45.38
CA THR A 190 4.96 49.98 -44.29
C THR A 190 4.56 51.13 -43.37
N GLU A 191 3.53 50.94 -42.56
CA GLU A 191 3.26 51.78 -41.39
C GLU A 191 3.28 50.92 -40.14
N PHE A 192 4.51 50.68 -39.66
CA PHE A 192 4.75 50.23 -38.29
C PHE A 192 4.10 51.25 -37.34
N LEU A 193 2.92 50.91 -36.80
CA LEU A 193 2.38 51.65 -35.66
C LEU A 193 3.35 51.45 -34.48
N PRO A 194 3.98 52.51 -33.95
CA PRO A 194 4.84 52.37 -32.79
C PRO A 194 3.96 51.99 -31.59
N ILE A 195 4.10 50.75 -31.13
CA ILE A 195 3.57 50.32 -29.83
C ILE A 195 4.39 51.06 -28.78
N ASN A 196 3.89 52.21 -28.33
CA ASN A 196 4.41 52.90 -27.16
C ASN A 196 4.09 52.06 -25.92
N PHE A 197 5.07 51.29 -25.45
CA PHE A 197 5.01 50.72 -24.10
C PHE A 197 5.14 51.86 -23.09
N PRO A 198 4.14 52.12 -22.23
CA PRO A 198 4.33 53.07 -21.14
C PRO A 198 5.46 52.56 -20.24
N LYS A 199 6.51 53.37 -20.09
CA LYS A 199 7.55 53.19 -19.07
C LYS A 199 6.85 53.15 -17.72
N LEU A 200 6.74 51.96 -17.15
CA LEU A 200 6.31 51.81 -15.76
C LEU A 200 7.35 52.52 -14.89
N GLY A 201 6.87 53.47 -14.08
CA GLY A 201 7.66 54.30 -13.19
C GLY A 201 8.55 53.47 -12.28
N LYS A 202 9.74 53.99 -12.02
CA LYS A 202 10.61 53.55 -10.93
C LYS A 202 10.01 54.08 -9.63
N ASP A 203 9.00 53.39 -9.12
CA ASP A 203 8.56 53.61 -7.77
C ASP A 203 9.26 52.58 -6.89
N SER A 204 10.26 53.10 -6.18
CA SER A 204 10.91 52.48 -5.05
C SER A 204 9.89 52.13 -3.97
N ASP A 205 10.26 51.11 -3.21
CA ASP A 205 9.66 50.70 -1.94
C ASP A 205 8.43 49.79 -2.05
N ILE A 206 8.65 48.49 -1.82
CA ILE A 206 8.01 47.71 -0.76
C ILE A 206 8.71 46.34 -0.66
N TYR A 207 8.91 45.92 0.58
CA TYR A 207 9.60 44.74 1.11
C TYR A 207 9.33 43.40 0.40
N GLY A 208 10.43 42.65 0.16
CA GLY A 208 10.54 41.27 0.64
C GLY A 208 10.07 40.11 -0.25
N ALA A 209 10.97 39.60 -1.10
CA ALA A 209 11.12 38.15 -1.31
C ALA A 209 12.51 37.86 -1.89
N ARG A 210 13.36 37.23 -1.08
CA ARG A 210 14.73 36.91 -1.44
C ARG A 210 14.77 35.63 -2.28
N TYR A 211 15.49 35.71 -3.40
CA TYR A 211 15.85 34.58 -4.24
C TYR A 211 16.52 33.47 -3.39
N ILE A 212 16.10 32.23 -3.62
CA ILE A 212 16.69 31.04 -3.00
C ILE A 212 18.04 30.79 -3.69
N CYS A 213 19.14 31.16 -3.03
CA CYS A 213 20.46 30.64 -3.37
C CYS A 213 20.55 29.17 -2.92
N SER A 214 20.94 28.29 -3.85
CA SER A 214 21.45 26.96 -3.51
C SER A 214 22.61 27.09 -2.54
N VAL A 215 22.59 26.27 -1.49
CA VAL A 215 23.72 26.08 -0.58
C VAL A 215 24.07 24.60 -0.61
N ASP A 216 25.28 24.30 -1.07
CA ASP A 216 25.88 22.98 -1.01
C ASP A 216 26.14 22.59 0.44
N PHE A 217 25.55 21.48 0.88
CA PHE A 217 25.76 20.95 2.22
C PHE A 217 27.01 20.06 2.21
N SER A 218 28.13 20.62 2.67
CA SER A 218 29.34 19.84 2.95
C SER A 218 29.20 19.13 4.31
N GLY A 219 29.54 17.85 4.33
CA GLY A 219 29.25 16.93 5.43
C GLY A 219 30.07 17.18 6.70
N THR A 220 29.47 16.85 7.84
CA THR A 220 30.19 16.59 9.07
C THR A 220 29.48 15.46 9.83
N VAL A 221 30.20 14.35 10.02
CA VAL A 221 29.75 13.19 10.81
C VAL A 221 29.91 13.56 12.28
N GLN A 222 28.80 13.68 13.01
CA GLN A 222 28.82 13.84 14.46
C GLN A 222 28.17 12.64 15.12
N GLN A 223 28.98 11.85 15.82
CA GLN A 223 28.55 10.75 16.66
C GLN A 223 27.76 11.30 17.85
N TYR A 224 26.45 11.06 17.87
CA TYR A 224 25.62 11.30 19.03
C TYR A 224 25.49 10.00 19.84
N SER A 225 26.27 9.89 20.91
CA SER A 225 26.03 8.95 22.00
C SER A 225 24.96 9.54 22.92
N GLY A 226 23.69 9.22 22.67
CA GLY A 226 22.57 9.55 23.57
C GLY A 226 22.22 8.37 24.46
N LEU A 227 22.49 8.48 25.77
CA LEU A 227 21.91 7.63 26.80
C LEU A 227 20.38 7.86 26.82
N PHE A 228 19.61 6.85 26.44
CA PHE A 228 18.18 6.81 26.70
C PHE A 228 17.93 6.25 28.10
N SER A 229 17.79 7.14 29.08
CA SER A 229 17.21 6.83 30.38
C SER A 229 15.69 6.78 30.22
N PHE A 230 15.10 5.57 30.26
CA PHE A 230 13.67 5.40 30.45
C PHE A 230 13.37 5.34 31.95
N ASP A 231 12.86 6.45 32.48
CA ASP A 231 12.33 6.54 33.83
C ASP A 231 11.05 5.71 33.92
N ARG A 232 11.05 4.74 34.84
CA ARG A 232 10.01 3.74 35.01
C ARG A 232 9.15 4.16 36.21
N GLY A 233 8.11 4.96 35.95
CA GLY A 233 7.10 5.28 36.96
C GLY A 233 6.22 4.07 37.25
N ILE A 234 6.48 3.38 38.35
CA ILE A 234 5.63 2.34 38.92
C ILE A 234 4.73 3.03 39.95
N SER A 235 3.45 3.23 39.64
CA SER A 235 2.45 3.60 40.64
C SER A 235 1.87 2.34 41.26
N THR A 236 2.45 1.94 42.40
CA THR A 236 1.83 1.03 43.35
C THR A 236 0.70 1.75 44.07
N LEU A 237 -0.53 1.23 44.00
CA LEU A 237 -1.57 1.51 44.98
C LEU A 237 -2.03 0.19 45.59
N SER A 238 -1.49 -0.05 46.78
CA SER A 238 -2.04 -0.91 47.82
C SER A 238 -3.20 -0.19 48.50
N SER A 239 -4.20 -0.95 48.99
CA SER A 239 -5.06 -0.72 50.18
C SER A 239 -6.48 -1.24 49.90
N THR A 240 -6.82 -2.43 50.42
CA THR A 240 -7.47 -2.71 51.72
C THR A 240 -8.92 -2.22 51.81
N SER A 241 -9.86 -3.18 51.73
CA SER A 241 -10.87 -3.50 52.74
C SER A 241 -11.56 -4.81 52.38
#